data_AF-A0A534L599-F1
#
_entry.id   AF-A0A534L599-F1
#
_cell.length_a   1.000
_cell.length_b   1.000
_cell.length_c   1.000
_cell.angle_alpha   90.00
_cell.angle_beta   90.00
_cell.angle_gamma   90.00
#
_symmetry.space_group_name_H-M   'P 1'
#
loop_
_entity.id
_entity.type
_entity.pdbx_description
1 polymer ?
#
loop_
_entity_poly.entity_id
_entity_poly.type
_entity_poly.pdbx_seq_one_letter_code
_entity_poly.pdbx_strand_id
1 'polypeptide(L)'
;MATRETEWAYSNDGRIAFVFLALAIVLLAIGLLAVTAYGSDAANGGVALLAVAMFLLVFSVLVFVPRLARRGPASFSFYSRRSLDEAVKAVREAIEASGRTPRVDIVKSRSERPPRIVTAEGIQARFRIEVTRHAAGSEGGLEWTEIVESSASRDGAEAQALRKKVMERLAGGSPPDG
;
A
#
# COMPACT_ATOMS: atom_id res chain seq x y z
N MET A 1 6.23 12.78 23.20
CA MET A 1 6.01 11.64 22.28
C MET A 1 4.50 11.44 22.20
N ALA A 2 3.77 11.48 21.09
CA ALA A 2 4.09 11.19 19.70
C ALA A 2 3.23 12.08 18.75
N THR A 3 3.88 12.79 17.83
CA THR A 3 3.25 13.54 16.72
C THR A 3 3.21 12.70 15.42
N ARG A 4 3.31 11.37 15.52
CA ARG A 4 3.35 10.46 14.36
C ARG A 4 1.98 10.10 13.78
N GLU A 5 0.88 10.57 14.38
CA GLU A 5 -0.48 10.14 13.99
C GLU A 5 -1.06 10.90 12.79
N THR A 6 -0.34 11.89 12.24
CA THR A 6 -0.90 12.82 11.24
C THR A 6 -0.18 12.85 9.89
N GLU A 7 0.78 11.98 9.63
CA GLU A 7 1.53 11.98 8.37
C GLU A 7 1.19 10.79 7.48
N TRP A 8 1.00 11.03 6.18
CA TRP A 8 0.79 9.98 5.18
C TRP A 8 2.03 9.09 5.07
N ALA A 9 1.89 7.80 5.37
CA ALA A 9 2.97 6.85 5.23
C ALA A 9 3.11 6.41 3.76
N TYR A 10 4.29 6.62 3.18
CA TYR A 10 4.60 6.23 1.80
C TYR A 10 5.14 4.80 1.73
N SER A 11 4.63 4.00 0.79
CA SER A 11 5.23 2.73 0.38
C SER A 11 5.42 2.69 -1.13
N ASN A 12 6.55 2.13 -1.58
CA ASN A 12 6.81 1.82 -2.98
C ASN A 12 7.01 0.32 -3.15
N ASP A 13 5.90 -0.41 -3.05
CA ASP A 13 5.88 -1.87 -3.16
C ASP A 13 6.44 -2.33 -4.52
N GLY A 14 6.28 -1.52 -5.58
CA GLY A 14 6.82 -1.83 -6.92
C GLY A 14 8.35 -1.82 -6.95
N ARG A 15 8.98 -0.80 -6.37
CA ARG A 15 10.45 -0.71 -6.27
C ARG A 15 10.99 -1.83 -5.38
N ILE A 16 10.33 -2.12 -4.27
CA ILE A 16 10.75 -3.20 -3.38
C ILE A 16 10.66 -4.55 -4.10
N ALA A 17 9.53 -4.85 -4.75
CA ALA A 17 9.35 -6.07 -5.54
C ALA A 17 10.42 -6.21 -6.64
N PHE A 18 10.74 -5.11 -7.34
CA PHE A 18 11.80 -5.09 -8.34
C PHE A 18 13.17 -5.44 -7.76
N VAL A 19 13.53 -4.92 -6.57
CA VAL A 19 14.81 -5.23 -5.92
C VAL A 19 14.91 -6.73 -5.58
N PHE A 20 13.85 -7.32 -5.02
CA PHE A 20 13.85 -8.76 -4.73
C PHE A 20 13.95 -9.60 -6.01
N LEU A 21 13.23 -9.21 -7.07
CA LEU A 21 13.28 -9.90 -8.36
C LEU A 21 14.67 -9.81 -8.99
N ALA A 22 15.27 -8.62 -9.00
CA ALA A 22 16.61 -8.40 -9.54
C ALA A 22 17.66 -9.23 -8.78
N LEU A 23 17.58 -9.25 -7.44
CA LEU A 23 18.47 -10.07 -6.61
C LEU A 23 18.28 -11.56 -6.91
N ALA A 24 17.04 -12.03 -7.05
CA ALA A 24 16.77 -13.43 -7.38
C ALA A 24 17.35 -13.81 -8.75
N ILE A 25 17.22 -12.96 -9.77
CA ILE A 25 17.80 -13.19 -11.10
C ILE A 25 19.32 -13.28 -11.03
N VAL A 26 19.97 -12.39 -10.27
CA VAL A 26 21.42 -12.41 -10.09
C VAL A 26 21.88 -13.70 -9.40
N LEU A 27 21.18 -14.13 -8.34
CA LEU A 27 21.52 -15.37 -7.64
C LEU A 27 21.29 -16.61 -8.51
N LEU A 28 20.23 -16.62 -9.33
CA LEU A 28 20.02 -17.68 -10.33
C LEU A 28 21.18 -17.73 -11.32
N ALA A 29 21.60 -16.59 -11.86
CA ALA A 29 22.69 -16.53 -12.82
C ALA A 29 24.02 -17.02 -12.21
N ILE A 30 24.37 -16.56 -11.00
CA ILE A 30 25.58 -16.99 -10.30
C ILE A 30 25.51 -18.47 -9.94
N GLY A 31 24.39 -18.95 -9.41
CA GLY A 31 24.19 -20.36 -9.05
C GLY A 31 24.30 -21.28 -10.26
N LEU A 32 23.67 -20.90 -11.38
CA LEU A 32 23.76 -21.64 -12.64
C LEU A 32 25.20 -21.66 -13.16
N LEU A 33 25.86 -20.50 -13.23
CA LEU A 33 27.25 -20.41 -13.66
C LEU A 33 28.17 -21.28 -12.79
N ALA A 34 28.01 -21.25 -11.46
CA ALA A 34 28.80 -22.06 -10.55
C ALA A 34 28.69 -23.56 -10.85
N VAL A 35 27.46 -24.06 -11.03
CA VAL A 35 27.22 -25.48 -11.35
C VAL A 35 27.76 -25.84 -12.73
N THR A 36 27.56 -24.97 -13.74
CA THR A 36 27.98 -25.26 -15.12
C THR A 36 29.49 -25.15 -15.34
N ALA A 37 30.17 -24.22 -14.66
CA ALA A 37 31.59 -23.95 -14.87
C ALA A 37 32.51 -24.78 -13.98
N TYR A 38 32.08 -25.11 -12.76
CA TYR A 38 32.90 -25.79 -11.76
C TYR A 38 32.36 -27.18 -11.37
N GLY A 39 31.23 -27.61 -11.93
CA GLY A 39 30.73 -28.97 -11.77
C GLY A 39 30.48 -29.36 -10.31
N SER A 40 30.92 -30.57 -9.92
CA SER A 40 30.71 -31.14 -8.58
C SER A 40 31.35 -30.30 -7.47
N ASP A 41 32.44 -29.60 -7.76
CA ASP A 41 33.23 -28.88 -6.75
C ASP A 41 32.49 -27.65 -6.21
N ALA A 42 31.59 -27.08 -7.02
CA ALA A 42 30.72 -25.98 -6.63
C ALA A 42 29.26 -26.40 -6.40
N ALA A 43 28.94 -27.69 -6.47
CA ALA A 43 27.55 -28.17 -6.45
C ALA A 43 26.77 -27.70 -5.21
N ASN A 44 27.38 -27.80 -4.01
CA ASN A 44 26.71 -27.38 -2.78
C ASN A 44 26.45 -25.86 -2.73
N GLY A 45 27.43 -25.04 -3.14
CA GLY A 45 27.28 -23.59 -3.18
C GLY A 45 26.30 -23.13 -4.26
N GLY A 46 26.40 -23.72 -5.45
CA GLY A 46 25.50 -23.45 -6.57
C GLY A 46 24.05 -23.82 -6.25
N VAL A 47 23.82 -25.03 -5.69
CA VAL A 47 22.48 -25.47 -5.27
C VAL A 47 21.93 -24.56 -4.16
N ALA A 48 22.74 -24.15 -3.19
CA ALA A 48 22.31 -23.22 -2.15
C ALA A 48 21.88 -21.86 -2.73
N LEU A 49 22.65 -21.30 -3.67
CA LEU A 49 22.30 -20.06 -4.36
C LEU A 49 21.00 -20.18 -5.15
N LEU A 50 20.83 -21.29 -5.88
CA LEU A 50 19.59 -21.59 -6.61
C LEU A 50 18.39 -21.70 -5.66
N ALA A 51 18.55 -22.37 -4.51
CA ALA A 51 17.50 -22.50 -3.51
C ALA A 51 17.09 -21.14 -2.92
N VAL A 52 18.06 -20.28 -2.56
CA VAL A 52 17.79 -18.92 -2.09
C VAL A 52 17.10 -18.10 -3.16
N ALA A 53 17.55 -18.18 -4.41
CA ALA A 53 16.94 -17.46 -5.51
C ALA A 53 15.49 -17.87 -5.76
N MET A 54 15.20 -19.18 -5.73
CA MET A 54 13.84 -19.71 -5.82
C MET A 54 12.97 -19.25 -4.65
N PHE A 55 13.50 -19.27 -3.44
CA PHE A 55 12.80 -18.73 -2.28
C PHE A 55 12.44 -17.24 -2.49
N LEU A 56 13.38 -16.42 -2.94
CA LEU A 56 13.14 -15.00 -3.19
C LEU A 56 12.10 -14.77 -4.30
N LEU A 57 12.09 -15.58 -5.36
CA LEU A 57 11.06 -15.51 -6.41
C LEU A 57 9.67 -15.82 -5.83
N VAL A 58 9.53 -16.96 -5.14
CA VAL A 58 8.25 -17.38 -4.56
C VAL A 58 7.77 -16.37 -3.52
N PHE A 59 8.67 -15.92 -2.64
CA PHE A 59 8.40 -14.87 -1.67
C PHE A 59 7.92 -13.58 -2.36
N SER A 60 8.60 -13.16 -3.43
CA SER A 60 8.26 -11.94 -4.15
C SER A 60 6.85 -12.02 -4.75
N VAL A 61 6.52 -13.16 -5.36
CA VAL A 61 5.20 -13.39 -5.94
C VAL A 61 4.13 -13.40 -4.86
N LEU A 62 4.31 -14.18 -3.81
CA LEU A 62 3.31 -14.34 -2.75
C LEU A 62 3.06 -13.05 -1.95
N VAL A 63 4.10 -12.25 -1.74
CA VAL A 63 4.00 -11.02 -0.93
C VAL A 63 3.61 -9.82 -1.77
N PHE A 64 4.28 -9.58 -2.90
CA PHE A 64 4.12 -8.32 -3.63
C PHE A 64 2.98 -8.35 -4.65
N VAL A 65 2.63 -9.48 -5.27
CA VAL A 65 1.51 -9.50 -6.23
C VAL A 65 0.19 -9.06 -5.57
N PRO A 66 -0.21 -9.58 -4.39
CA PRO A 66 -1.42 -9.13 -3.73
C PRO A 66 -1.34 -7.66 -3.30
N ARG A 67 -0.17 -7.20 -2.84
CA ARG A 67 0.04 -5.79 -2.43
C ARG A 67 -0.10 -4.85 -3.62
N LEU A 68 0.56 -5.16 -4.73
CA LEU A 68 0.50 -4.38 -5.97
C LEU A 68 -0.91 -4.35 -6.56
N ALA A 69 -1.62 -5.48 -6.54
CA ALA A 69 -3.00 -5.53 -7.01
C ALA A 69 -3.95 -4.69 -6.14
N ARG A 70 -3.71 -4.62 -4.82
CA ARG A 70 -4.57 -3.88 -3.88
C ARG A 70 -4.23 -2.39 -3.79
N ARG A 71 -2.94 -2.04 -3.79
CA ARG A 71 -2.43 -0.69 -3.48
C ARG A 71 -1.73 -0.01 -4.65
N GLY A 72 -1.44 -0.71 -5.73
CA GLY A 72 -0.61 -0.20 -6.83
C GLY A 72 0.89 -0.21 -6.49
N PRO A 73 1.75 0.22 -7.43
CA PRO A 73 3.21 0.20 -7.28
C PRO A 73 3.73 1.20 -6.25
N ALA A 74 3.07 2.34 -6.11
CA ALA A 74 3.33 3.34 -5.08
C ALA A 74 2.02 3.73 -4.43
N SER A 75 2.05 3.87 -3.10
CA SER A 75 0.88 4.23 -2.32
C SER A 75 1.23 5.10 -1.13
N PHE A 76 0.25 5.89 -0.70
CA PHE A 76 0.27 6.60 0.56
C PHE A 76 -0.88 6.10 1.43
N SER A 77 -0.60 5.73 2.67
CA SER A 77 -1.61 5.29 3.64
C SER A 77 -1.75 6.29 4.77
N PHE A 78 -2.98 6.59 5.14
CA PHE A 78 -3.34 7.36 6.33
C PHE A 78 -4.30 6.54 7.19
N TYR A 79 -4.09 6.53 8.51
CA TYR A 79 -4.94 5.81 9.45
C TYR A 79 -5.78 6.82 10.24
N SER A 80 -7.10 6.62 10.25
CA SER A 80 -8.04 7.47 10.97
C SER A 80 -8.88 6.66 11.95
N ARG A 81 -9.23 7.28 13.07
CA ARG A 81 -10.23 6.75 14.02
C ARG A 81 -11.67 6.95 13.53
N ARG A 82 -11.86 7.70 12.44
CA ARG A 82 -13.17 7.90 11.81
C ARG A 82 -13.73 6.59 11.30
N SER A 83 -15.06 6.50 11.29
CA SER A 83 -15.77 5.39 10.64
C SER A 83 -15.47 5.34 9.13
N LEU A 84 -15.75 4.19 8.52
CA LEU A 84 -15.58 4.00 7.08
C LEU A 84 -16.34 5.07 6.28
N ASP A 85 -17.59 5.36 6.66
CA ASP A 85 -18.46 6.30 5.95
C ASP A 85 -18.00 7.75 6.11
N GLU A 86 -17.54 8.14 7.30
CA GLU A 86 -16.94 9.46 7.52
C GLU A 86 -15.65 9.64 6.71
N ALA A 87 -14.80 8.61 6.63
CA ALA A 87 -13.59 8.65 5.85
C ALA A 87 -13.89 8.76 4.35
N VAL A 88 -14.86 8.00 3.85
CA VAL A 88 -15.35 8.09 2.47
C VAL A 88 -15.88 9.50 2.19
N LYS A 89 -16.69 10.05 3.09
CA LYS A 89 -17.22 11.41 2.98
C LYS A 89 -16.09 12.44 2.92
N ALA A 90 -15.11 12.37 3.80
CA ALA A 90 -13.98 13.30 3.82
C ALA A 90 -13.18 13.27 2.49
N VAL A 91 -12.91 12.06 1.95
CA VAL A 91 -12.23 11.92 0.65
C VAL A 91 -13.08 12.45 -0.49
N ARG A 92 -14.39 12.15 -0.49
CA ARG A 92 -15.34 12.62 -1.50
C ARG A 92 -15.37 14.15 -1.54
N GLU A 93 -15.55 14.79 -0.38
CA GLU A 93 -15.64 16.24 -0.30
C GLU A 93 -14.30 16.93 -0.62
N ALA A 94 -13.15 16.30 -0.35
CA ALA A 94 -11.84 16.83 -0.74
C ALA A 94 -11.66 16.85 -2.27
N ILE A 95 -12.19 15.84 -2.96
CA ILE A 95 -12.24 15.77 -4.43
C ILE A 95 -13.21 16.82 -4.97
N GLU A 96 -14.41 16.93 -4.41
CA GLU A 96 -15.40 17.95 -4.79
C GLU A 96 -14.86 19.37 -4.64
N ALA A 97 -14.15 19.65 -3.53
CA ALA A 97 -13.46 20.92 -3.29
C ALA A 97 -12.28 21.17 -4.23
N SER A 98 -11.94 20.21 -5.10
CA SER A 98 -10.97 20.36 -6.19
C SER A 98 -11.67 20.51 -7.56
N GLY A 99 -13.00 20.69 -7.57
CA GLY A 99 -13.79 20.92 -8.78
C GLY A 99 -13.95 19.67 -9.63
N ARG A 100 -14.01 18.48 -8.99
CA ARG A 100 -14.15 17.18 -9.66
C ARG A 100 -15.33 16.40 -9.09
N THR A 101 -15.91 15.52 -9.90
CA THR A 101 -17.02 14.66 -9.48
C THR A 101 -16.49 13.29 -9.03
N PRO A 102 -16.55 12.97 -7.73
CA PRO A 102 -16.11 11.68 -7.22
C PRO A 102 -17.09 10.56 -7.57
N ARG A 103 -16.56 9.37 -7.82
CA ARG A 103 -17.28 8.11 -7.94
C ARG A 103 -16.86 7.19 -6.81
N VAL A 104 -17.82 6.53 -6.18
CA VAL A 104 -17.58 5.60 -5.07
C VAL A 104 -18.03 4.21 -5.49
N ASP A 105 -17.06 3.29 -5.58
CA ASP A 105 -17.30 1.88 -5.89
C ASP A 105 -17.18 1.03 -4.63
N ILE A 106 -18.04 0.01 -4.53
CA ILE A 106 -18.01 -0.98 -3.45
C ILE A 106 -17.26 -2.21 -3.93
N VAL A 107 -16.17 -2.56 -3.24
CA VAL A 107 -15.42 -3.78 -3.55
C VAL A 107 -16.16 -4.98 -3.00
N LYS A 108 -16.45 -5.96 -3.86
CA LYS A 108 -16.99 -7.26 -3.42
C LYS A 108 -16.04 -7.88 -2.40
N SER A 109 -16.55 -8.11 -1.19
CA SER A 109 -15.82 -8.68 -0.06
C SER A 109 -16.77 -9.51 0.79
N ARG A 110 -16.22 -10.46 1.56
CA ARG A 110 -16.95 -11.21 2.59
C ARG A 110 -17.09 -10.44 3.92
N SER A 111 -16.44 -9.28 4.02
CA SER A 111 -16.54 -8.39 5.19
C SER A 111 -17.91 -7.74 5.27
N GLU A 112 -18.47 -7.65 6.49
CA GLU A 112 -19.66 -6.84 6.80
C GLU A 112 -19.45 -5.35 6.45
N ARG A 113 -18.20 -4.90 6.45
CA ARG A 113 -17.77 -3.55 6.05
C ARG A 113 -16.87 -3.65 4.82
N PRO A 114 -17.43 -3.76 3.60
CA PRO A 114 -16.63 -3.94 2.40
C PRO A 114 -15.81 -2.68 2.08
N PRO A 115 -14.57 -2.82 1.58
CA PRO A 115 -13.76 -1.70 1.14
C PRO A 115 -14.48 -0.82 0.11
N ARG A 116 -14.21 0.48 0.18
CA ARG A 116 -14.74 1.49 -0.74
C ARG A 116 -13.60 2.04 -1.59
N ILE A 117 -13.85 2.25 -2.87
CA ILE A 117 -12.90 2.90 -3.77
C ILE A 117 -13.50 4.24 -4.17
N VAL A 118 -12.78 5.33 -3.94
CA VAL A 118 -13.13 6.66 -4.42
C VAL A 118 -12.18 7.02 -5.56
N THR A 119 -12.74 7.34 -6.73
CA THR A 119 -12.02 7.83 -7.91
C THR A 119 -12.68 9.09 -8.43
N ALA A 120 -12.01 9.84 -9.29
CA ALA A 120 -12.60 10.95 -9.99
C ALA A 120 -11.97 11.12 -11.38
N GLU A 121 -12.78 11.53 -12.35
CA GLU A 121 -12.28 11.81 -13.68
C GLU A 121 -11.29 12.99 -13.66
N GLY A 122 -10.17 12.86 -14.36
CA GLY A 122 -9.10 13.86 -14.34
C GLY A 122 -8.20 13.84 -13.10
N ILE A 123 -8.42 12.94 -12.13
CA ILE A 123 -7.50 12.68 -11.02
C ILE A 123 -6.89 11.29 -11.20
N GLN A 124 -5.56 11.20 -11.27
CA GLN A 124 -4.87 9.91 -11.41
C GLN A 124 -4.90 9.06 -10.13
N ALA A 125 -5.06 9.72 -8.97
CA ALA A 125 -5.12 9.06 -7.68
C ALA A 125 -6.41 8.24 -7.51
N ARG A 126 -6.26 7.02 -6.99
CA ARG A 126 -7.36 6.17 -6.56
C ARG A 126 -7.28 6.00 -5.06
N PHE A 127 -8.36 6.32 -4.35
CA PHE A 127 -8.43 6.13 -2.90
C PHE A 127 -9.15 4.84 -2.57
N ARG A 128 -8.49 3.93 -1.87
CA ARG A 128 -9.10 2.74 -1.30
C ARG A 128 -9.25 2.94 0.20
N ILE A 129 -10.45 2.77 0.71
CA ILE A 129 -10.80 3.03 2.10
C ILE A 129 -11.33 1.74 2.71
N GLU A 130 -10.74 1.30 3.80
CA GLU A 130 -11.06 0.01 4.40
C GLU A 130 -10.83 -0.02 5.90
N VAL A 131 -11.62 -0.84 6.59
CA VAL A 131 -11.43 -1.09 8.02
C VAL A 131 -10.20 -1.99 8.19
N THR A 132 -9.34 -1.61 9.13
CA THR A 132 -8.11 -2.32 9.47
C THR A 132 -7.91 -2.36 10.98
N ARG A 133 -7.11 -3.34 11.44
CA ARG A 133 -6.60 -3.36 12.81
C ARG A 133 -5.18 -2.83 12.75
N HIS A 134 -4.96 -1.59 13.20
CA HIS A 134 -3.64 -0.98 13.13
C HIS A 134 -2.67 -1.74 14.04
N ALA A 135 -1.52 -2.15 13.49
CA ALA A 135 -0.49 -2.90 14.22
C ALA A 135 0.09 -2.18 15.47
N ALA A 136 -0.06 -0.86 15.58
CA ALA A 136 0.37 -0.08 16.74
C ALA A 136 -0.65 -0.07 17.89
N GLY A 137 -1.86 -0.62 17.66
CA GLY A 137 -2.90 -0.80 18.68
C GLY A 137 -2.94 -2.24 19.17
N SER A 138 -1.86 -2.74 19.77
CA SER A 138 -1.87 -4.03 20.48
C SER A 138 -2.60 -3.96 21.83
N GLU A 139 -2.99 -2.77 22.27
CA GLU A 139 -3.82 -2.54 23.45
C GLU A 139 -5.20 -2.03 23.03
N GLY A 140 -6.23 -2.87 23.12
CA GLY A 140 -7.62 -2.40 23.16
C GLY A 140 -8.29 -1.98 21.84
N GLY A 141 -8.52 -2.95 20.95
CA GLY A 141 -9.86 -3.21 20.39
C GLY A 141 -10.55 -2.23 19.43
N LEU A 142 -10.00 -1.04 19.16
CA LEU A 142 -10.69 -0.07 18.30
C LEU A 142 -10.31 -0.27 16.82
N GLU A 143 -11.33 -0.50 15.99
CA GLU A 143 -11.19 -0.55 14.53
C GLU A 143 -10.70 0.79 13.99
N TRP A 144 -9.70 0.74 13.12
CA TRP A 144 -9.19 1.91 12.41
C TRP A 144 -9.69 1.88 10.96
N THR A 145 -9.83 3.05 10.36
CA THR A 145 -10.04 3.17 8.92
C THR A 145 -8.74 3.55 8.24
N GLU A 146 -8.25 2.70 7.34
CA GLU A 146 -7.12 2.99 6.47
C GLU A 146 -7.61 3.63 5.17
N ILE A 147 -7.00 4.76 4.81
CA ILE A 147 -7.18 5.45 3.54
C ILE A 147 -5.88 5.26 2.75
N VAL A 148 -5.94 4.48 1.67
CA VAL A 148 -4.81 4.22 0.79
C VAL A 148 -5.00 4.99 -0.50
N GLU A 149 -4.17 5.98 -0.75
CA GLU A 149 -4.03 6.61 -2.06
C GLU A 149 -3.06 5.80 -2.92
N SER A 150 -3.56 5.19 -3.98
CA SER A 150 -2.75 4.65 -5.07
C SER A 150 -2.47 5.77 -6.07
N SER A 151 -1.23 6.24 -6.12
CA SER A 151 -0.80 7.29 -7.05
C SER A 151 0.60 6.99 -7.57
N ALA A 152 0.80 7.19 -8.87
CA ALA A 152 2.11 7.06 -9.49
C ALA A 152 3.07 8.21 -9.13
N SER A 153 2.55 9.33 -8.62
CA SER A 153 3.32 10.53 -8.36
C SER A 153 3.47 10.81 -6.87
N ARG A 154 4.71 10.66 -6.37
CA ARG A 154 5.07 10.99 -4.98
C ARG A 154 4.99 12.50 -4.70
N ASP A 155 5.44 13.28 -5.68
CA ASP A 155 5.80 14.69 -5.52
C ASP A 155 4.90 15.65 -6.33
N GLY A 156 3.82 15.14 -6.94
CA GLY A 156 2.85 15.98 -7.62
C GLY A 156 2.18 16.95 -6.66
N ALA A 157 2.31 18.26 -6.92
CA ALA A 157 1.72 19.32 -6.10
C ALA A 157 0.21 19.13 -5.90
N GLU A 158 -0.50 18.65 -6.94
CA GLU A 158 -1.92 18.36 -6.89
C GLU A 158 -2.26 17.19 -5.94
N ALA A 159 -1.45 16.11 -5.95
CA ALA A 159 -1.62 14.98 -5.05
C ALA A 159 -1.29 15.35 -3.59
N GLN A 160 -0.30 16.20 -3.36
CA GLN A 160 0.01 16.73 -2.02
C GLN A 160 -1.12 17.64 -1.51
N ALA A 161 -1.64 18.53 -2.36
CA ALA A 161 -2.76 19.41 -2.01
C ALA A 161 -4.02 18.59 -1.67
N LEU A 162 -4.31 17.54 -2.44
CA LEU A 162 -5.45 16.66 -2.18
C LEU A 162 -5.30 15.91 -0.85
N ARG A 163 -4.11 15.33 -0.58
CA ARG A 163 -3.80 14.69 0.71
C ARG A 163 -3.97 15.63 1.89
N LYS A 164 -3.55 16.89 1.75
CA LYS A 164 -3.74 17.92 2.78
C LYS A 164 -5.23 18.19 3.02
N LYS A 165 -6.02 18.40 1.97
CA LYS A 165 -7.48 18.60 2.08
C LYS A 165 -8.16 17.41 2.77
N VAL A 166 -7.79 16.17 2.42
CA VAL A 166 -8.32 14.96 3.07
C VAL A 166 -8.03 14.97 4.56
N MET A 167 -6.78 15.26 4.97
CA MET A 167 -6.43 15.36 6.39
C MET A 167 -7.20 16.47 7.12
N GLU A 168 -7.31 17.65 6.53
CA GLU A 168 -8.05 18.77 7.10
C GLU A 168 -9.52 18.40 7.36
N ARG A 169 -10.16 17.66 6.44
CA ARG A 169 -11.54 17.17 6.61
C ARG A 169 -11.66 16.09 7.68
N LEU A 170 -10.68 15.18 7.78
CA LEU A 170 -10.68 14.14 8.81
C LEU A 170 -10.44 14.72 10.21
N ALA A 171 -9.64 15.77 10.32
CA ALA A 171 -9.37 16.49 11.57
C ALA A 171 -10.51 17.43 11.98
N GLY A 172 -11.25 18.00 11.02
CA GLY A 172 -12.31 18.97 11.25
C GLY A 172 -13.67 18.40 11.68
N GLY A 173 -13.83 17.08 11.73
CA GLY A 173 -14.96 16.49 12.45
C GLY A 173 -14.72 16.57 13.95
N SER A 174 -15.72 16.86 14.78
CA SER A 174 -15.58 16.70 16.23
C SER A 174 -15.22 15.24 16.56
N PRO A 175 -14.35 14.97 17.55
CA PRO A 175 -14.23 13.63 18.13
C PRO A 175 -15.62 13.14 18.56
N PRO A 176 -15.91 11.82 18.57
CA PRO A 176 -17.05 11.35 19.33
C PRO A 176 -16.84 11.78 20.79
N ASP A 177 -17.81 12.53 21.33
CA ASP A 177 -17.84 12.86 22.74
C ASP A 177 -17.90 11.57 23.56
N GLY A 178 -16.95 11.40 24.49
CA GLY A 178 -17.06 10.48 25.65
C GLY A 178 -16.70 9.02 25.40
#